data_AF-A0A0N4XG00-F1
#
_entry.id   AF-A0A0N4XG00-F1
#
_cell.length_a   1.000
_cell.length_b   1.000
_cell.length_c   1.000
_cell.angle_alpha   90.00
_cell.angle_beta   90.00
_cell.angle_gamma   90.00
#
_symmetry.space_group_name_H-M   'P 1'
#
loop_
_entity.id
_entity.type
_entity.pdbx_description
1 polymer ?
#
loop_
_entity_poly.entity_id
_entity_poly.type
_entity_poly.pdbx_seq_one_letter_code
_entity_poly.pdbx_strand_id
1 'polypeptide(L)'
;MELTSKPPLVPSTRFTLALVCFFGCLVTYTLRTNMSFAIVCMAVENKTTEVVEGAVSKCGKEITASSSSNSGVTGEFEWSKAVQGQILGAFFWGYLGSQVLGGYLATRFGGKRVILTTILGSSLITLASPVAARTHAYILAGLRVAIGFLQGATFPAMHTMWSVWGPPLELSVLTGVTYAGAQIGNVFVLPLSGFLCQYGFDGGWPSIFYTLGIIGVIWCVVWMIVVSDRPSTHPRISEVEKEYITKAVEAAVWACWFGHFAGDWGAYTMLVSLPSFLKDVLGLDLSSLGILSAIPYIAYFVVINVGGVLADFIRSRKILGTLNTRRAAMLIGELQ
;
A
#
# COMPACT_ATOMS: atom_id res chain seq x y z
N MET A 1 7.33 -15.46 -31.91
CA MET A 1 5.90 -15.72 -31.71
C MET A 1 5.28 -14.38 -31.39
N GLU A 2 4.61 -13.79 -32.37
CA GLU A 2 4.11 -12.41 -32.31
C GLU A 2 3.10 -12.28 -31.17
N LEU A 3 3.32 -11.31 -30.26
CA LEU A 3 2.27 -10.87 -29.37
C LEU A 3 1.13 -10.36 -30.27
N THR A 4 0.01 -11.07 -30.28
CA THR A 4 -1.29 -10.53 -30.66
C THR A 4 -1.38 -9.10 -30.13
N SER A 5 -1.60 -8.14 -31.03
CA SER A 5 -1.51 -6.69 -30.80
C SER A 5 -1.91 -6.28 -29.39
N LYS A 6 -0.97 -5.67 -28.64
CA LYS A 6 -1.22 -5.14 -27.29
C LYS A 6 -2.49 -4.27 -27.31
N PRO A 7 -3.55 -4.62 -26.54
CA PRO A 7 -4.75 -3.81 -26.51
C PRO A 7 -4.45 -2.43 -25.91
N PRO A 8 -5.13 -1.36 -26.36
CA PRO A 8 -4.92 -0.01 -25.87
C PRO A 8 -5.26 0.09 -24.38
N LEU A 9 -4.40 0.75 -23.58
CA LEU A 9 -4.55 0.83 -22.13
C LEU A 9 -5.82 1.60 -21.71
N VAL A 10 -6.16 2.64 -22.46
CA VAL A 10 -7.41 3.42 -22.34
C VAL A 10 -8.27 3.02 -23.53
N PRO A 11 -9.47 2.39 -23.41
CA PRO A 11 -10.37 2.19 -22.28
C PRO A 11 -10.44 0.71 -21.82
N SER A 12 -9.33 0.15 -21.35
CA SER A 12 -9.27 -1.25 -20.92
C SER A 12 -10.02 -1.53 -19.61
N THR A 13 -10.44 -2.77 -19.41
CA THR A 13 -11.00 -3.27 -18.14
C THR A 13 -10.00 -3.14 -16.99
N ARG A 14 -8.72 -3.45 -17.24
CA ARG A 14 -7.63 -3.30 -16.26
C ARG A 14 -7.36 -1.85 -15.83
N PHE A 15 -7.56 -0.88 -16.72
CA PHE A 15 -7.43 0.54 -16.38
C PHE A 15 -8.64 1.03 -15.59
N THR A 16 -9.84 0.55 -15.93
CA THR A 16 -11.04 0.78 -15.11
C THR A 16 -10.84 0.22 -13.69
N LEU A 17 -10.28 -0.98 -13.55
CA LEU A 17 -9.90 -1.53 -12.25
C LEU A 17 -8.90 -0.62 -11.51
N ALA A 18 -7.88 -0.11 -12.20
CA ALA A 18 -6.92 0.83 -11.61
C ALA A 18 -7.59 2.11 -11.10
N LEU A 19 -8.57 2.66 -11.84
CA LEU A 19 -9.33 3.83 -11.43
C LEU A 19 -10.24 3.56 -10.23
N VAL A 20 -10.92 2.41 -10.19
CA VAL A 20 -11.74 2.05 -9.03
C VAL A 20 -10.85 1.83 -7.80
N CYS A 21 -9.70 1.18 -7.96
CA CYS A 21 -8.70 1.03 -6.90
C CYS A 21 -8.12 2.39 -6.45
N PHE A 22 -7.91 3.34 -7.37
CA PHE A 22 -7.50 4.72 -7.05
C PHE A 22 -8.51 5.37 -6.09
N PHE A 23 -9.80 5.33 -6.41
CA PHE A 23 -10.83 5.86 -5.52
C PHE A 23 -10.91 5.09 -4.19
N GLY A 24 -10.62 3.79 -4.20
CA GLY A 24 -10.53 2.98 -2.97
C GLY A 24 -9.38 3.40 -2.07
N CYS A 25 -8.20 3.67 -2.63
CA CYS A 25 -7.07 4.23 -1.90
C CYS A 25 -7.40 5.64 -1.37
N LEU A 26 -8.06 6.47 -2.17
CA LEU A 26 -8.51 7.80 -1.76
C LEU A 26 -9.43 7.73 -0.54
N VAL A 27 -10.47 6.90 -0.60
CA VAL A 27 -11.39 6.66 0.53
C VAL A 27 -10.64 6.15 1.75
N THR A 28 -9.80 5.12 1.59
CA THR A 28 -9.06 4.50 2.70
C THR A 28 -8.20 5.53 3.44
N TYR A 29 -7.48 6.38 2.72
CA TYR A 29 -6.65 7.41 3.35
C TYR A 29 -7.46 8.53 3.97
N THR A 30 -8.56 8.91 3.33
CA THR A 30 -9.47 9.91 3.88
C THR A 30 -10.07 9.44 5.21
N LEU A 31 -10.48 8.16 5.30
CA LEU A 31 -10.94 7.53 6.55
C LEU A 31 -9.83 7.36 7.60
N ARG A 32 -8.57 7.25 7.18
CA ARG A 32 -7.42 7.12 8.09
C ARG A 32 -7.10 8.44 8.79
N THR A 33 -7.02 9.51 8.00
CA THR A 33 -6.52 10.82 8.43
C THR A 33 -7.59 11.77 8.94
N ASN A 34 -8.88 11.46 8.72
CA ASN A 34 -10.01 12.26 9.23
C ASN A 34 -9.89 12.59 10.73
N MET A 35 -9.47 11.64 11.56
CA MET A 35 -9.37 11.82 13.01
C MET A 35 -8.31 12.84 13.41
N SER A 36 -7.18 12.90 12.68
CA SER A 36 -6.12 13.88 12.95
C SER A 36 -6.63 15.31 12.85
N PHE A 37 -7.64 15.54 12.00
CA PHE A 37 -8.27 16.85 11.81
C PHE A 37 -9.50 17.03 12.69
N ALA A 38 -10.35 16.00 12.78
CA ALA A 38 -11.54 16.04 13.61
C ALA A 38 -11.20 16.31 15.08
N ILE A 39 -10.09 15.78 15.60
CA ILE A 39 -9.69 15.98 17.00
C ILE A 39 -9.45 17.46 17.36
N VAL A 40 -9.06 18.29 16.38
CA VAL A 40 -8.89 19.74 16.56
C VAL A 40 -10.22 20.43 16.81
N CYS A 41 -11.30 19.94 16.18
CA CYS A 41 -12.65 20.45 16.34
C CYS A 41 -13.40 19.80 17.52
N MET A 42 -12.94 18.64 17.97
CA MET A 42 -13.55 17.88 19.06
C MET A 42 -13.05 18.32 20.44
N ALA A 43 -11.75 18.64 20.57
CA ALA A 43 -11.16 18.94 21.86
C ALA A 43 -11.22 20.44 22.19
N VAL A 44 -11.60 20.77 23.42
CA VAL A 44 -11.49 22.14 23.95
C VAL A 44 -10.01 22.53 24.02
N GLU A 45 -9.63 23.64 23.41
CA GLU A 45 -8.37 24.30 23.74
C GLU A 45 -8.52 24.99 25.08
N ASN A 46 -8.03 24.36 26.15
CA ASN A 46 -7.79 25.06 27.41
C ASN A 46 -6.64 26.04 27.18
N LYS A 47 -6.96 27.24 26.68
CA LYS A 47 -6.08 28.39 26.88
C LYS A 47 -6.04 28.61 28.38
N THR A 48 -5.03 28.08 29.06
CA THR A 48 -4.54 28.74 30.27
C THR A 48 -4.14 30.14 29.83
N THR A 49 -5.07 31.08 29.96
CA THR A 49 -4.79 32.51 29.91
C THR A 49 -3.91 32.85 31.09
N GLU A 50 -2.63 32.50 31.01
CA GLU A 50 -1.62 33.44 31.45
C GLU A 50 -1.65 34.55 30.40
N VAL A 51 -2.43 35.59 30.68
CA VAL A 51 -2.34 36.86 29.96
C VAL A 51 -0.96 37.41 30.28
N VAL A 52 0.04 37.01 29.50
CA VAL A 52 1.27 37.79 29.38
C VAL A 52 0.91 38.91 28.41
N GLU A 53 0.65 40.10 28.96
CA GLU A 53 0.56 41.32 28.17
C GLU A 53 1.78 41.37 27.22
N GLY A 54 1.53 41.44 25.91
CA GLY A 54 2.59 41.55 24.89
C GLY A 54 2.96 40.27 24.12
N ALA A 55 2.21 39.17 24.25
CA ALA A 55 2.47 37.98 23.43
C ALA A 55 2.19 38.22 21.93
N VAL A 56 3.25 38.13 21.12
CA VAL A 56 3.18 38.17 19.65
C VAL A 56 2.87 36.77 19.13
N SER A 57 1.89 36.66 18.22
CA SER A 57 1.61 35.39 17.52
C SER A 57 2.87 34.84 16.83
N LYS A 58 2.97 33.51 16.63
CA LYS A 58 4.03 32.88 15.80
C LYS A 58 4.17 33.48 14.39
N CYS A 59 3.18 34.26 13.95
CA CYS A 59 3.18 35.00 12.69
C CYS A 59 3.45 36.52 12.83
N GLY A 60 3.98 36.99 13.96
CA GLY A 60 4.40 38.39 14.13
C GLY A 60 3.28 39.41 14.35
N LYS A 61 2.05 38.96 14.67
CA LYS A 61 0.91 39.87 14.91
C LYS A 61 0.75 40.13 16.41
N GLU A 62 0.73 41.40 16.80
CA GLU A 62 0.36 41.83 18.15
C GLU A 62 -1.08 41.45 18.46
N ILE A 63 -1.28 40.75 19.58
CA ILE A 63 -2.60 40.37 20.06
C ILE A 63 -3.17 41.59 20.81
N THR A 64 -3.83 42.49 20.09
CA THR A 64 -4.75 43.43 20.73
C THR A 64 -5.95 42.63 21.22
N ALA A 65 -6.19 42.62 22.53
CA ALA A 65 -7.35 42.00 23.17
C ALA A 65 -8.63 42.75 22.75
N SER A 66 -9.05 42.55 21.51
CA SER A 66 -10.41 42.82 21.09
C SER A 66 -11.22 41.63 21.58
N SER A 67 -12.15 41.88 22.51
CA SER A 67 -13.24 40.98 22.86
C SER A 67 -14.18 40.82 21.64
N SER A 68 -13.65 40.28 20.54
CA SER A 68 -14.46 39.65 19.53
C SER A 68 -14.96 38.35 20.12
N SER A 69 -16.27 38.23 20.26
CA SER A 69 -16.95 36.94 20.36
C SER A 69 -16.53 36.11 19.14
N ASN A 70 -15.37 35.44 19.24
CA ASN A 70 -14.86 34.64 18.17
C ASN A 70 -15.88 33.50 18.00
N SER A 71 -16.55 33.50 16.85
CA SER A 71 -17.23 32.36 16.26
C SER A 71 -16.21 31.26 15.93
N GLY A 72 -15.40 30.87 16.91
CA GLY A 72 -14.50 29.74 16.86
C GLY A 72 -15.25 28.56 17.45
N VAL A 73 -15.30 27.45 16.71
CA VAL A 73 -15.91 26.20 17.17
C VAL A 73 -15.25 25.80 18.48
N THR A 74 -15.96 25.94 19.60
CA THR A 74 -15.53 25.43 20.89
C THR A 74 -15.73 23.92 20.90
N GLY A 75 -14.67 23.15 21.10
CA GLY A 75 -14.74 21.69 21.14
C GLY A 75 -15.70 21.17 22.20
N GLU A 76 -16.25 19.97 21.99
CA GLU A 76 -17.23 19.33 22.88
C GLU A 76 -16.56 18.56 24.04
N PHE A 77 -15.28 18.19 23.90
CA PHE A 77 -14.59 17.28 24.80
C PHE A 77 -13.36 17.88 25.50
N GLU A 78 -13.27 17.71 26.82
CA GLU A 78 -12.11 18.10 27.63
C GLU A 78 -11.04 17.00 27.66
N TRP A 79 -10.46 16.66 26.50
CA TRP A 79 -9.40 15.65 26.41
C TRP A 79 -8.01 16.25 26.58
N SER A 80 -7.21 15.69 27.49
CA SER A 80 -5.79 16.04 27.60
C SER A 80 -5.02 15.69 26.33
N LYS A 81 -3.91 16.40 26.05
CA LYS A 81 -3.07 16.12 24.87
C LYS A 81 -2.52 14.69 24.86
N ALA A 82 -2.34 14.08 26.03
CA ALA A 82 -1.95 12.68 26.14
C ALA A 82 -3.05 11.73 25.61
N VAL A 83 -4.31 11.94 25.99
CA VAL A 83 -5.46 11.14 25.50
C VAL A 83 -5.66 11.34 24.00
N GLN A 84 -5.52 12.58 23.51
CA GLN A 84 -5.58 12.87 22.08
C GLN A 84 -4.51 12.08 21.29
N GLY A 85 -3.28 12.05 21.80
CA GLY A 85 -2.18 11.27 21.22
C GLY A 85 -2.45 9.76 21.24
N GLN A 86 -3.04 9.24 22.33
CA GLN A 86 -3.42 7.83 22.43
C GLN A 86 -4.49 7.43 21.41
N ILE A 87 -5.56 8.23 21.24
CA ILE A 87 -6.61 7.98 20.24
C ILE A 87 -6.05 8.01 18.81
N LEU A 88 -5.12 8.95 18.53
CA LEU A 88 -4.47 9.05 17.24
C LEU A 88 -3.56 7.83 16.97
N GLY A 89 -2.76 7.44 17.98
CA GLY A 89 -1.83 6.32 17.92
C GLY A 89 -2.50 4.94 17.86
N ALA A 90 -3.70 4.79 18.46
CA ALA A 90 -4.46 3.53 18.52
C ALA A 90 -4.66 2.86 17.15
N PHE A 91 -4.84 3.67 16.10
CA PHE A 91 -4.94 3.18 14.72
C PHE A 91 -3.73 2.33 14.31
N PHE A 92 -2.52 2.76 14.64
CA PHE A 92 -1.28 2.11 14.17
C PHE A 92 -1.06 0.75 14.82
N TRP A 93 -1.50 0.56 16.07
CA TRP A 93 -1.42 -0.72 16.75
C TRP A 93 -2.24 -1.81 16.04
N GLY A 94 -3.48 -1.48 15.64
CA GLY A 94 -4.30 -2.40 14.83
C GLY A 94 -3.72 -2.64 13.43
N TYR A 95 -3.17 -1.59 12.82
CA TYR A 95 -2.59 -1.66 11.47
C TYR A 95 -1.37 -2.59 11.40
N LEU A 96 -0.53 -2.62 12.44
CA LEU A 96 0.67 -3.47 12.47
C LEU A 96 0.31 -4.97 12.45
N GLY A 97 -0.69 -5.39 13.23
CA GLY A 97 -1.08 -6.79 13.36
C GLY A 97 -1.77 -7.38 12.12
N SER A 98 -2.32 -6.53 11.25
CA SER A 98 -3.17 -6.97 10.14
C SER A 98 -2.45 -7.09 8.79
N GLN A 99 -1.24 -6.56 8.63
CA GLN A 99 -0.49 -6.62 7.36
C GLN A 99 -0.23 -8.06 6.90
N VAL A 100 0.34 -8.88 7.79
CA VAL A 100 0.70 -10.27 7.47
C VAL A 100 -0.56 -11.12 7.25
N LEU A 101 -1.55 -10.95 8.14
CA LEU A 101 -2.82 -11.65 8.05
C LEU A 101 -3.59 -11.27 6.78
N GLY A 102 -3.56 -10.00 6.39
CA GLY A 102 -4.22 -9.51 5.19
C GLY A 102 -3.69 -10.12 3.91
N GLY A 103 -2.37 -10.30 3.81
CA GLY A 103 -1.75 -11.00 2.69
C GLY A 103 -2.21 -12.45 2.58
N TYR A 104 -2.20 -13.18 3.70
CA TYR A 104 -2.68 -14.57 3.75
C TYR A 104 -4.17 -14.72 3.42
N LEU A 105 -5.01 -13.82 3.95
CA LEU A 105 -6.45 -13.83 3.67
C LEU A 105 -6.73 -13.49 2.21
N ALA A 106 -5.99 -12.56 1.61
CA ALA A 106 -6.17 -12.17 0.22
C ALA A 106 -5.84 -13.30 -0.76
N THR A 107 -4.78 -14.07 -0.50
CA THR A 107 -4.42 -15.22 -1.35
C THR A 107 -5.42 -16.37 -1.23
N ARG A 108 -5.99 -16.59 -0.04
CA ARG A 108 -6.94 -17.69 0.22
C ARG A 108 -8.38 -17.37 -0.21
N PHE A 109 -8.88 -16.18 0.08
CA PHE A 109 -10.29 -15.81 -0.12
C PHE A 109 -10.53 -14.91 -1.34
N GLY A 110 -9.46 -14.46 -2.01
CA GLY A 110 -9.52 -13.55 -3.16
C GLY A 110 -9.46 -12.08 -2.74
N GLY A 111 -8.78 -11.27 -3.55
CA GLY A 111 -8.57 -9.85 -3.27
C GLY A 111 -9.87 -9.05 -3.26
N LYS A 112 -10.88 -9.40 -4.07
CA LYS A 112 -12.15 -8.65 -4.18
C LYS A 112 -12.90 -8.67 -2.85
N ARG A 113 -13.02 -9.86 -2.25
CA ARG A 113 -13.74 -10.06 -1.00
C ARG A 113 -13.02 -9.38 0.16
N VAL A 114 -11.70 -9.56 0.26
CA VAL A 114 -10.91 -8.96 1.33
C VAL A 114 -10.99 -7.43 1.28
N ILE A 115 -10.72 -6.80 0.13
CA ILE A 115 -10.82 -5.34 -0.05
C ILE A 115 -12.21 -4.82 0.29
N LEU A 116 -13.26 -5.53 -0.14
CA LEU A 116 -14.63 -5.15 0.16
C LEU A 116 -14.90 -5.16 1.66
N THR A 117 -14.57 -6.27 2.34
CA THR A 117 -14.83 -6.42 3.78
C THR A 117 -14.05 -5.42 4.62
N THR A 118 -12.82 -5.11 4.24
CA THR A 118 -11.95 -4.19 5.02
C THR A 118 -12.42 -2.75 4.88
N ILE A 119 -12.70 -2.29 3.66
CA ILE A 119 -13.15 -0.91 3.42
C ILE A 119 -14.58 -0.72 3.94
N LEU A 120 -15.48 -1.68 3.72
CA LEU A 120 -16.86 -1.61 4.23
C LEU A 120 -16.88 -1.56 5.76
N GLY A 121 -16.16 -2.49 6.42
CA GLY A 121 -16.07 -2.50 7.88
C GLY A 121 -15.47 -1.21 8.42
N SER A 122 -14.39 -0.70 7.81
CA SER A 122 -13.79 0.57 8.24
C SER A 122 -14.73 1.75 8.05
N SER A 123 -15.55 1.76 7.00
CA SER A 123 -16.52 2.82 6.73
C SER A 123 -17.67 2.80 7.75
N LEU A 124 -18.20 1.61 8.07
CA LEU A 124 -19.26 1.44 9.07
C LEU A 124 -18.80 1.82 10.48
N ILE A 125 -17.58 1.44 10.87
CA ILE A 125 -17.00 1.84 12.15
C ILE A 125 -16.75 3.37 12.20
N THR A 126 -16.37 3.96 11.06
CA THR A 126 -16.25 5.43 10.95
C THR A 126 -17.60 6.11 11.19
N LEU A 127 -18.70 5.60 10.64
CA LEU A 127 -20.05 6.13 10.90
C LEU A 127 -20.46 6.01 12.38
N ALA A 128 -20.00 4.97 13.08
CA ALA A 128 -20.26 4.79 14.51
C ALA A 128 -19.36 5.65 15.41
N SER A 129 -18.30 6.27 14.87
CA SER A 129 -17.28 6.97 15.66
C SER A 129 -17.79 8.20 16.42
N PRO A 130 -18.72 9.03 15.90
CA PRO A 130 -19.27 10.13 16.67
C PRO A 130 -20.07 9.69 17.90
N VAL A 131 -20.85 8.62 17.77
CA VAL A 131 -21.61 8.05 18.89
C VAL A 131 -20.65 7.52 19.96
N ALA A 132 -19.59 6.83 19.54
CA ALA A 132 -18.55 6.35 20.45
C ALA A 132 -17.81 7.49 21.16
N ALA A 133 -17.49 8.58 20.46
CA ALA A 133 -16.80 9.73 21.04
C ALA A 133 -17.60 10.38 22.18
N ARG A 134 -18.92 10.49 22.03
CA ARG A 134 -19.83 11.03 23.07
C ARG A 134 -19.96 10.13 24.30
N THR A 135 -19.78 8.83 24.15
CA THR A 135 -19.84 7.89 25.28
C THR A 135 -18.55 7.91 26.11
N HIS A 136 -17.40 7.66 25.48
CA HIS A 136 -16.11 7.64 26.17
C HIS A 136 -14.92 7.65 25.21
N ALA A 137 -13.86 8.37 25.57
CA ALA A 137 -12.63 8.49 24.77
C ALA A 137 -11.96 7.13 24.45
N TYR A 138 -11.97 6.19 25.40
CA TYR A 138 -11.36 4.87 25.20
C TYR A 138 -12.18 3.95 24.29
N ILE A 139 -13.51 4.13 24.21
CA ILE A 139 -14.35 3.39 23.25
C ILE A 139 -14.00 3.85 21.84
N LEU A 140 -13.83 5.16 21.63
CA LEU A 140 -13.34 5.72 20.37
C LEU A 140 -11.95 5.18 20.02
N ALA A 141 -11.03 5.09 20.99
CA ALA A 141 -9.72 4.47 20.79
C ALA A 141 -9.84 3.00 20.35
N GLY A 142 -10.73 2.22 20.95
CA GLY A 142 -11.01 0.83 20.55
C GLY A 142 -11.52 0.72 19.11
N LEU A 143 -12.47 1.58 18.71
CA LEU A 143 -12.94 1.65 17.32
C LEU A 143 -11.81 2.02 16.35
N ARG A 144 -10.88 2.88 16.78
CA ARG A 144 -9.70 3.26 15.99
C ARG A 144 -8.73 2.10 15.79
N VAL A 145 -8.51 1.26 16.81
CA VAL A 145 -7.76 0.01 16.66
C VAL A 145 -8.45 -0.90 15.63
N ALA A 146 -9.77 -1.06 15.71
CA ALA A 146 -10.52 -1.89 14.77
C ALA A 146 -10.45 -1.39 13.32
N ILE A 147 -10.56 -0.07 13.10
CA ILE A 147 -10.35 0.54 11.77
C ILE A 147 -8.93 0.26 11.26
N GLY A 148 -7.91 0.44 12.12
CA GLY A 148 -6.52 0.14 11.78
C GLY A 148 -6.31 -1.31 11.36
N PHE A 149 -6.90 -2.24 12.11
CA PHE A 149 -6.85 -3.67 11.82
C PHE A 149 -7.50 -4.03 10.47
N LEU A 150 -8.65 -3.44 10.14
CA LEU A 150 -9.27 -3.68 8.84
C LEU A 150 -8.44 -3.08 7.71
N GLN A 151 -8.01 -1.83 7.83
CA GLN A 151 -7.28 -1.15 6.76
C GLN A 151 -5.89 -1.72 6.49
N GLY A 152 -5.25 -2.40 7.44
CA GLY A 152 -3.94 -3.02 7.22
C GLY A 152 -3.96 -4.14 6.18
N ALA A 153 -5.10 -4.81 5.99
CA ALA A 153 -5.23 -5.86 4.97
C ALA A 153 -5.49 -5.31 3.54
N THR A 154 -5.79 -4.03 3.39
CA THR A 154 -6.21 -3.45 2.09
C THR A 154 -5.08 -3.46 1.05
N PHE A 155 -3.85 -3.07 1.39
CA PHE A 155 -2.75 -3.02 0.43
C PHE A 155 -2.21 -4.39 0.00
N PRO A 156 -2.00 -5.36 0.92
CA PRO A 156 -1.67 -6.73 0.52
C PRO A 156 -2.73 -7.33 -0.42
N ALA A 157 -4.01 -7.04 -0.16
CA ALA A 157 -5.10 -7.49 -1.02
C ALA A 157 -5.10 -6.81 -2.39
N MET A 158 -4.76 -5.51 -2.47
CA MET A 158 -4.56 -4.82 -3.76
C MET A 158 -3.40 -5.41 -4.56
N HIS A 159 -2.28 -5.75 -3.92
CA HIS A 159 -1.18 -6.43 -4.61
C HIS A 159 -1.57 -7.83 -5.09
N THR A 160 -2.39 -8.55 -4.33
CA THR A 160 -2.95 -9.84 -4.76
C THR A 160 -3.90 -9.69 -5.95
N MET A 161 -4.64 -8.58 -6.03
CA MET A 161 -5.46 -8.29 -7.21
C MET A 161 -4.57 -8.04 -8.44
N TRP A 162 -3.51 -7.26 -8.28
CA TRP A 162 -2.60 -6.92 -9.36
C TRP A 162 -1.74 -8.09 -9.83
N SER A 163 -1.46 -9.09 -8.99
CA SER A 163 -0.73 -10.29 -9.43
C SER A 163 -1.53 -11.14 -10.43
N VAL A 164 -2.87 -11.00 -10.44
CA VAL A 164 -3.76 -11.71 -11.36
C VAL A 164 -4.18 -10.83 -12.55
N TRP A 165 -4.35 -9.52 -12.33
CA TRP A 165 -4.86 -8.60 -13.34
C TRP A 165 -3.80 -7.79 -14.08
N GLY A 166 -2.58 -7.67 -13.53
CA GLY A 166 -1.55 -6.76 -14.00
C GLY A 166 -0.46 -7.46 -14.83
N PRO A 167 -0.40 -7.24 -16.15
CA PRO A 167 0.71 -7.72 -16.97
C PRO A 167 2.04 -7.12 -16.49
N PRO A 168 3.15 -7.90 -16.43
CA PRO A 168 4.42 -7.44 -15.84
C PRO A 168 4.98 -6.15 -16.45
N LEU A 169 4.74 -5.91 -17.74
CA LEU A 169 5.24 -4.73 -18.47
C LEU A 169 4.48 -3.43 -18.14
N GLU A 170 3.28 -3.52 -17.58
CA GLU A 170 2.40 -2.37 -17.30
C GLU A 170 2.02 -2.27 -15.83
N LEU A 171 2.41 -3.27 -15.04
CA LEU A 171 2.10 -3.38 -13.62
C LEU A 171 2.47 -2.10 -12.85
N SER A 172 3.65 -1.54 -13.09
CA SER A 172 4.13 -0.32 -12.42
C SER A 172 3.23 0.89 -12.65
N VAL A 173 2.70 1.04 -13.87
CA VAL A 173 1.77 2.13 -14.23
C VAL A 173 0.43 1.92 -13.53
N LEU A 174 -0.11 0.70 -13.55
CA LEU A 174 -1.39 0.36 -12.92
C LEU A 174 -1.34 0.53 -11.39
N THR A 175 -0.26 0.07 -10.75
CA THR A 175 -0.05 0.27 -9.31
C THR A 175 0.25 1.74 -8.97
N GLY A 176 0.97 2.44 -9.84
CA GLY A 176 1.26 3.86 -9.68
C GLY A 176 -0.01 4.71 -9.70
N VAL A 177 -0.90 4.47 -10.67
CA VAL A 177 -2.24 5.09 -10.70
C VAL A 177 -3.01 4.73 -9.44
N THR A 178 -3.07 3.45 -9.06
CA THR A 178 -3.79 3.02 -7.85
C THR A 178 -3.34 3.79 -6.59
N TYR A 179 -2.03 3.85 -6.34
CA TYR A 179 -1.50 4.46 -5.13
C TYR A 179 -1.44 5.98 -5.16
N ALA A 180 -1.54 6.62 -6.33
CA ALA A 180 -1.73 8.07 -6.41
C ALA A 180 -3.00 8.53 -5.66
N GLY A 181 -4.03 7.68 -5.62
CA GLY A 181 -5.28 7.96 -4.90
C GLY A 181 -5.08 8.19 -3.41
N ALA A 182 -4.12 7.50 -2.79
CA ALA A 182 -3.78 7.68 -1.37
C ALA A 182 -3.34 9.10 -1.04
N GLN A 183 -2.45 9.66 -1.87
CA GLN A 183 -1.92 11.01 -1.66
C GLN A 183 -3.00 12.06 -1.90
N ILE A 184 -3.79 11.87 -2.95
CA ILE A 184 -4.91 12.75 -3.28
C ILE A 184 -5.96 12.76 -2.16
N GLY A 185 -6.24 11.60 -1.53
CA GLY A 185 -7.12 11.54 -0.35
C GLY A 185 -6.66 12.43 0.81
N ASN A 186 -5.36 12.41 1.11
CA ASN A 186 -4.80 13.29 2.16
C ASN A 186 -4.88 14.77 1.81
N VAL A 187 -4.79 15.13 0.53
CA VAL A 187 -4.94 16.52 0.09
C VAL A 187 -6.40 16.99 0.22
N PHE A 188 -7.37 16.13 -0.10
CA PHE A 188 -8.80 16.49 -0.05
C PHE A 188 -9.39 16.50 1.36
N VAL A 189 -9.00 15.54 2.22
CA VAL A 189 -9.58 15.42 3.58
C VAL A 189 -9.30 16.66 4.44
N LEU A 190 -8.18 17.33 4.20
CA LEU A 190 -7.71 18.49 4.95
C LEU A 190 -8.68 19.69 4.83
N PRO A 191 -8.89 20.28 3.64
CA PRO A 191 -9.86 21.36 3.47
C PRO A 191 -11.30 20.92 3.77
N LEU A 192 -11.66 19.68 3.38
CA LEU A 192 -13.00 19.16 3.61
C LEU A 192 -13.34 19.09 5.09
N SER A 193 -12.40 18.63 5.93
CA SER A 193 -12.59 18.56 7.38
C SER A 193 -12.72 19.96 7.99
N GLY A 194 -11.92 20.94 7.53
CA GLY A 194 -12.03 22.32 8.00
C GLY A 194 -13.39 22.96 7.65
N PHE A 195 -13.84 22.78 6.42
CA PHE A 195 -15.15 23.27 5.96
C PHE A 195 -16.31 22.62 6.73
N LEU A 196 -16.28 21.30 6.89
CA LEU A 196 -17.30 20.54 7.63
C LEU A 196 -17.28 20.86 9.13
N CYS A 197 -16.12 21.17 9.70
CA CYS A 197 -16.04 21.60 11.09
C CYS A 197 -16.73 22.95 11.33
N GLN A 198 -16.60 23.91 10.40
CA GLN A 198 -17.19 25.24 10.55
C GLN A 198 -18.68 25.30 10.20
N TYR A 199 -19.09 24.62 9.12
CA TYR A 199 -20.45 24.73 8.56
C TYR A 199 -21.25 23.43 8.62
N GLY A 200 -20.67 22.36 9.17
CA GLY A 200 -21.31 21.05 9.25
C GLY A 200 -22.41 20.99 10.31
N PHE A 201 -23.17 19.91 10.23
CA PHE A 201 -24.26 19.61 11.16
C PHE A 201 -23.73 18.97 12.46
N ASP A 202 -24.60 18.95 13.49
CA ASP A 202 -24.35 18.27 14.78
C ASP A 202 -23.09 18.78 15.52
N GLY A 203 -22.87 20.10 15.54
CA GLY A 203 -21.65 20.69 16.14
C GLY A 203 -20.41 20.60 15.24
N GLY A 204 -20.60 20.36 13.93
CA GLY A 204 -19.57 20.43 12.90
C GLY A 204 -18.72 19.17 12.81
N TRP A 205 -18.06 18.76 13.90
CA TRP A 205 -17.11 17.65 13.90
C TRP A 205 -17.71 16.27 13.53
N PRO A 206 -18.96 15.89 13.90
CA PRO A 206 -19.53 14.58 13.53
C PRO A 206 -19.75 14.45 12.03
N SER A 207 -20.04 15.57 11.36
CA SER A 207 -20.32 15.60 9.91
C SER A 207 -19.15 15.07 9.08
N ILE A 208 -17.91 15.22 9.56
CA ILE A 208 -16.70 14.67 8.94
C ILE A 208 -16.78 13.14 8.89
N PHE A 209 -17.14 12.50 9.99
CA PHE A 209 -17.22 11.04 10.06
C PHE A 209 -18.38 10.48 9.23
N TYR A 210 -19.54 11.13 9.28
CA TYR A 210 -20.72 10.70 8.54
C TYR A 210 -20.55 10.81 7.02
N THR A 211 -20.08 11.95 6.53
CA THR A 211 -19.86 12.17 5.09
C THR A 211 -18.84 11.20 4.52
N LEU A 212 -17.69 11.05 5.18
CA LEU A 212 -16.62 10.17 4.71
C LEU A 212 -16.99 8.69 4.81
N GLY A 213 -17.70 8.29 5.87
CA GLY A 213 -18.21 6.93 6.01
C GLY A 213 -19.23 6.57 4.92
N ILE A 214 -20.16 7.48 4.58
CA ILE A 214 -21.13 7.26 3.50
C ILE A 214 -20.44 7.14 2.15
N ILE A 215 -19.47 8.01 1.85
CA ILE A 215 -18.67 7.93 0.61
C ILE A 215 -17.97 6.56 0.52
N GLY A 216 -17.43 6.05 1.62
CA GLY A 216 -16.83 4.73 1.66
C GLY A 216 -17.82 3.59 1.38
N VAL A 217 -19.03 3.66 1.94
CA VAL A 217 -20.10 2.68 1.66
C VAL A 217 -20.53 2.73 0.19
N ILE A 218 -20.69 3.93 -0.39
CA ILE A 218 -21.01 4.09 -1.81
C ILE A 218 -19.91 3.46 -2.68
N TRP A 219 -18.64 3.71 -2.35
CA TRP A 219 -17.53 3.09 -3.06
C TRP A 219 -17.56 1.56 -2.97
N CYS A 220 -17.92 0.98 -1.81
CA CYS A 220 -18.09 -0.47 -1.68
C CYS A 220 -19.19 -1.03 -2.59
N VAL A 221 -20.29 -0.30 -2.77
CA VAL A 221 -21.36 -0.69 -3.72
C VAL A 221 -20.83 -0.70 -5.15
N VAL A 222 -20.09 0.34 -5.55
CA VAL A 222 -19.45 0.42 -6.87
C VAL A 222 -18.44 -0.72 -7.06
N TRP A 223 -17.61 -1.02 -6.04
CA TRP A 223 -16.64 -2.12 -6.06
C TRP A 223 -17.29 -3.48 -6.30
N MET A 224 -18.43 -3.75 -5.65
CA MET A 224 -19.15 -5.01 -5.82
C MET A 224 -19.63 -5.23 -7.26
N ILE A 225 -20.12 -4.16 -7.90
CA ILE A 225 -20.71 -4.19 -9.25
C ILE A 225 -19.63 -4.22 -10.33
N VAL A 226 -18.56 -3.44 -10.18
CA VAL A 226 -17.59 -3.19 -11.26
C VAL A 226 -16.45 -4.22 -11.26
N VAL A 227 -15.99 -4.69 -10.10
CA VAL A 227 -14.74 -5.47 -10.00
C VAL A 227 -15.02 -6.97 -9.94
N SER A 228 -14.15 -7.78 -10.54
CA SER A 228 -14.17 -9.26 -10.45
C SER A 228 -12.81 -9.78 -9.99
N ASP A 229 -12.79 -10.89 -9.23
CA ASP A 229 -11.54 -11.45 -8.68
C ASP A 229 -10.56 -11.91 -9.77
N ARG A 230 -11.09 -12.49 -10.87
CA ARG A 230 -10.28 -12.98 -11.99
C ARG A 230 -10.74 -12.39 -13.32
N PRO A 231 -9.82 -12.16 -14.27
CA PRO A 231 -10.17 -11.78 -15.64
C PRO A 231 -11.17 -12.74 -16.29
N SER A 232 -11.03 -14.06 -16.05
CA SER A 232 -11.92 -15.08 -16.61
C SER A 232 -13.38 -15.02 -16.13
N THR A 233 -13.60 -14.45 -14.94
CA THR A 233 -14.94 -14.29 -14.35
C THR A 233 -15.59 -12.95 -14.65
N HIS A 234 -14.87 -12.04 -15.32
CA HIS A 234 -15.32 -10.68 -15.52
C HIS A 234 -16.34 -10.60 -16.68
N PRO A 235 -17.57 -10.08 -16.48
CA PRO A 235 -18.64 -10.16 -17.47
C PRO A 235 -18.45 -9.22 -18.68
N ARG A 236 -17.64 -8.16 -18.55
CA ARG A 236 -17.46 -7.12 -19.59
C ARG A 236 -16.07 -7.10 -20.23
N ILE A 237 -15.22 -8.10 -19.94
CA ILE A 237 -13.85 -8.11 -20.48
C ILE A 237 -13.87 -8.57 -21.94
N SER A 238 -13.05 -7.96 -22.79
CA SER A 238 -12.87 -8.45 -24.16
C SER A 238 -12.01 -9.72 -24.17
N GLU A 239 -12.31 -10.68 -25.06
CA GLU A 239 -11.52 -11.92 -25.16
C GLU A 239 -10.04 -11.65 -25.52
N VAL A 240 -9.77 -10.61 -26.32
CA VAL A 240 -8.40 -10.16 -26.65
C VAL A 240 -7.64 -9.69 -25.40
N GLU A 241 -8.29 -8.91 -24.52
CA GLU A 241 -7.67 -8.43 -23.27
C GLU A 241 -7.45 -9.59 -22.29
N LYS A 242 -8.42 -10.51 -22.19
CA LYS A 242 -8.34 -11.70 -21.34
C LYS A 242 -7.20 -12.64 -21.74
N GLU A 243 -7.02 -12.90 -23.03
CA GLU A 243 -5.93 -13.73 -23.54
C GLU A 243 -4.57 -13.07 -23.31
N TYR A 244 -4.46 -11.75 -23.51
CA TYR A 244 -3.24 -10.99 -23.23
C TYR A 244 -2.82 -11.07 -21.75
N ILE A 245 -3.76 -10.87 -20.82
CA ILE A 245 -3.47 -10.93 -19.37
C ILE A 245 -3.06 -12.35 -18.98
N THR A 246 -3.82 -13.36 -19.39
CA THR A 246 -3.57 -14.76 -19.00
C THR A 246 -2.18 -15.22 -19.46
N LYS A 247 -1.83 -14.96 -20.73
CA LYS A 247 -0.50 -15.31 -21.26
C LYS A 247 0.63 -14.54 -20.58
N ALA A 248 0.43 -13.25 -20.27
CA ALA A 248 1.46 -12.41 -19.66
C ALA A 248 1.75 -12.78 -18.20
N VAL A 249 0.72 -13.18 -17.45
CA VAL A 249 0.83 -13.55 -16.03
C VAL A 249 1.42 -14.96 -15.89
N GLU A 250 0.98 -15.93 -16.69
CA GLU A 250 1.52 -17.31 -16.65
C GLU A 250 3.01 -17.37 -17.00
N ALA A 251 3.45 -16.63 -18.03
CA ALA A 251 4.84 -16.61 -18.46
C ALA A 251 5.81 -16.05 -17.40
N ALA A 252 5.33 -15.18 -16.49
CA ALA A 252 6.16 -14.56 -15.46
C ALA A 252 6.37 -15.47 -14.23
N VAL A 253 5.35 -16.25 -13.86
CA VAL A 253 5.41 -17.12 -12.67
C VAL A 253 6.39 -18.27 -12.88
N TRP A 254 6.32 -18.94 -14.03
CA TRP A 254 7.23 -20.04 -14.34
C TRP A 254 8.67 -19.59 -14.50
N ALA A 255 8.91 -18.46 -15.19
CA ALA A 255 10.25 -17.92 -15.36
C ALA A 255 10.89 -17.51 -14.03
N CYS A 256 10.10 -16.94 -13.10
CA CYS A 256 10.57 -16.58 -11.77
C CYS A 256 10.85 -17.81 -10.90
N TRP A 257 9.96 -18.81 -10.93
CA TRP A 257 10.10 -20.04 -10.16
C TRP A 257 11.32 -20.86 -10.59
N PHE A 258 11.49 -21.11 -11.90
CA PHE A 258 12.67 -21.81 -12.42
C PHE A 258 13.97 -21.05 -12.17
N GLY A 259 13.95 -19.70 -12.27
CA GLY A 259 15.12 -18.87 -11.97
C GLY A 259 15.53 -18.96 -10.50
N HIS A 260 14.58 -18.91 -9.58
CA HIS A 260 14.86 -19.02 -8.14
C HIS A 260 15.32 -20.43 -7.76
N PHE A 261 14.65 -21.47 -8.28
CA PHE A 261 15.03 -22.86 -8.05
C PHE A 261 16.46 -23.16 -8.53
N ALA A 262 16.81 -22.74 -9.75
CA ALA A 262 18.15 -22.95 -10.29
C ALA A 262 19.23 -22.20 -9.50
N GLY A 263 18.95 -20.96 -9.08
CA GLY A 263 19.87 -20.16 -8.26
C GLY A 263 20.13 -20.77 -6.89
N ASP A 264 19.07 -21.16 -6.18
CA ASP A 264 19.16 -21.79 -4.86
C ASP A 264 19.88 -23.13 -4.95
N TRP A 265 19.53 -23.97 -5.93
CA TRP A 265 20.15 -25.28 -6.12
C TRP A 265 21.66 -25.19 -6.35
N GLY A 266 22.11 -24.27 -7.22
CA GLY A 266 23.53 -24.05 -7.49
C GLY A 266 24.29 -23.56 -6.25
N ALA A 267 23.72 -22.60 -5.51
CA ALA A 267 24.33 -22.05 -4.31
C ALA A 267 24.47 -23.11 -3.20
N TYR A 268 23.42 -23.92 -2.95
CA TYR A 268 23.48 -24.97 -1.93
C TYR A 268 24.40 -26.14 -2.33
N THR A 269 24.44 -26.50 -3.61
CA THR A 269 25.36 -27.53 -4.11
C THR A 269 26.81 -27.11 -3.91
N MET A 270 27.16 -25.85 -4.22
CA MET A 270 28.48 -25.32 -3.94
C MET A 270 28.77 -25.26 -2.43
N LEU A 271 27.80 -24.87 -1.61
CA LEU A 271 27.97 -24.85 -0.16
C LEU A 271 28.31 -26.22 0.45
N VAL A 272 27.65 -27.26 -0.02
CA VAL A 272 27.81 -28.61 0.52
C VAL A 272 29.04 -29.32 -0.06
N SER A 273 29.26 -29.19 -1.37
CA SER A 273 30.26 -30.01 -2.07
C SER A 273 31.63 -29.35 -2.19
N LEU A 274 31.73 -28.02 -2.14
CA LEU A 274 32.98 -27.30 -2.39
C LEU A 274 34.09 -27.62 -1.37
N PRO A 275 33.84 -27.62 -0.04
CA PRO A 275 34.90 -27.90 0.94
C PRO A 275 35.45 -29.33 0.80
N SER A 276 34.55 -30.30 0.56
CA SER A 276 34.91 -31.70 0.33
C SER A 276 35.69 -31.88 -0.96
N PHE A 277 35.32 -31.20 -2.04
CA PHE A 277 36.05 -31.22 -3.31
C PHE A 277 37.47 -30.63 -3.18
N LEU A 278 37.61 -29.46 -2.53
CA LEU A 278 38.91 -28.81 -2.33
C LEU A 278 39.86 -29.65 -1.46
N LYS A 279 39.30 -30.41 -0.50
CA LYS A 279 40.06 -31.30 0.37
C LYS A 279 40.40 -32.63 -0.32
N ASP A 280 39.41 -33.32 -0.88
CA ASP A 280 39.54 -34.70 -1.32
C ASP A 280 40.15 -34.82 -2.73
N VAL A 281 39.91 -33.83 -3.61
CA VAL A 281 40.41 -33.84 -4.99
C VAL A 281 41.67 -32.98 -5.14
N LEU A 282 41.68 -31.77 -4.55
CA LEU A 282 42.82 -30.86 -4.63
C LEU A 282 43.86 -31.06 -3.52
N GLY A 283 43.57 -31.83 -2.47
CA GLY A 283 44.52 -32.16 -1.40
C GLY A 283 44.92 -30.97 -0.50
N LEU A 284 44.09 -29.93 -0.42
CA LEU A 284 44.45 -28.69 0.29
C LEU A 284 44.36 -28.83 1.81
N ASP A 285 45.30 -28.19 2.52
CA ASP A 285 45.40 -28.23 3.98
C ASP A 285 44.28 -27.42 4.65
N LEU A 286 43.81 -27.87 5.83
CA LEU A 286 42.59 -27.34 6.47
C LEU A 286 42.64 -25.84 6.77
N SER A 287 43.84 -25.30 6.96
CA SER A 287 44.09 -23.88 7.27
C SER A 287 43.79 -22.93 6.11
N SER A 288 43.91 -23.39 4.86
CA SER A 288 43.70 -22.57 3.65
C SER A 288 42.28 -22.66 3.07
N LEU A 289 41.47 -23.62 3.56
CA LEU A 289 40.12 -23.89 3.06
C LEU A 289 39.17 -22.70 3.22
N GLY A 290 39.28 -21.93 4.31
CA GLY A 290 38.36 -20.82 4.58
C GLY A 290 38.46 -19.70 3.56
N ILE A 291 39.68 -19.31 3.17
CA ILE A 291 39.92 -18.22 2.22
C ILE A 291 39.61 -18.66 0.80
N LEU A 292 40.02 -19.87 0.41
CA LEU A 292 39.74 -20.39 -0.94
C LEU A 292 38.24 -20.68 -1.15
N SER A 293 37.55 -21.17 -0.12
CA SER A 293 36.11 -21.43 -0.21
C SER A 293 35.30 -20.14 -0.36
N ALA A 294 35.83 -18.98 0.07
CA ALA A 294 35.15 -17.70 -0.06
C ALA A 294 35.16 -17.14 -1.50
N ILE A 295 36.17 -17.50 -2.30
CA ILE A 295 36.37 -16.99 -3.68
C ILE A 295 35.14 -17.19 -4.58
N PRO A 296 34.54 -18.39 -4.70
CA PRO A 296 33.39 -18.59 -5.57
C PRO A 296 32.15 -17.81 -5.12
N TYR A 297 31.95 -17.58 -3.82
CA TYR A 297 30.84 -16.74 -3.35
C TYR A 297 31.04 -15.26 -3.66
N ILE A 298 32.28 -14.77 -3.55
CA ILE A 298 32.62 -13.40 -3.94
C ILE A 298 32.47 -13.24 -5.45
N ALA A 299 32.94 -14.20 -6.25
CA ALA A 299 32.76 -14.20 -7.70
C ALA A 299 31.28 -14.22 -8.08
N TYR A 300 30.47 -15.08 -7.44
CA TYR A 300 29.02 -15.13 -7.61
C TYR A 300 28.37 -13.78 -7.32
N PHE A 301 28.73 -13.14 -6.20
CA PHE A 301 28.23 -11.82 -5.84
C PHE A 301 28.59 -10.74 -6.89
N VAL A 302 29.80 -10.75 -7.42
CA VAL A 302 30.21 -9.78 -8.45
C VAL A 302 29.46 -10.03 -9.76
N VAL A 303 29.39 -11.28 -10.21
CA VAL A 303 28.76 -11.64 -11.49
C VAL A 303 27.26 -11.35 -11.49
N ILE A 304 26.54 -11.63 -10.39
CA ILE A 304 25.09 -11.37 -10.34
C ILE A 304 24.77 -9.87 -10.41
N ASN A 305 25.56 -9.03 -9.72
CA ASN A 305 25.37 -7.58 -9.71
C ASN A 305 25.75 -6.94 -11.06
N VAL A 306 26.91 -7.34 -11.62
CA VAL A 306 27.37 -6.82 -12.92
C VAL A 306 26.48 -7.32 -14.06
N GLY A 307 26.08 -8.59 -14.03
CA GLY A 307 25.19 -9.20 -15.01
C GLY A 307 23.80 -8.56 -15.03
N GLY A 308 23.26 -8.21 -13.86
CA GLY A 308 22.01 -7.46 -13.75
C GLY A 308 22.07 -6.09 -14.43
N VAL A 309 23.12 -5.31 -14.13
CA VAL A 309 23.33 -3.99 -14.74
C VAL A 309 23.52 -4.10 -16.25
N LEU A 310 24.28 -5.10 -16.72
CA LEU A 310 24.51 -5.31 -18.15
C LEU A 310 23.23 -5.74 -18.88
N ALA A 311 22.42 -6.61 -18.26
CA ALA A 311 21.15 -7.04 -18.83
C ALA A 311 20.16 -5.87 -18.98
N ASP A 312 20.10 -4.98 -17.99
CA ASP A 312 19.28 -3.78 -18.05
C ASP A 312 19.83 -2.75 -19.05
N PHE A 313 21.15 -2.63 -19.19
CA PHE A 313 21.77 -1.81 -20.22
C PHE A 313 21.44 -2.29 -21.64
N ILE A 314 21.55 -3.59 -21.90
CA ILE A 314 21.23 -4.20 -23.21
C ILE A 314 19.75 -4.03 -23.54
N ARG A 315 18.85 -4.17 -22.54
CA ARG A 315 17.41 -3.98 -22.72
C ARG A 315 17.04 -2.51 -22.96
N SER A 316 17.62 -1.58 -22.21
CA SER A 316 17.31 -0.14 -22.34
C SER A 316 17.70 0.42 -23.70
N ARG A 317 18.75 -0.12 -24.32
CA ARG A 317 19.22 0.25 -25.67
C ARG A 317 18.53 -0.50 -26.81
N LYS A 318 17.59 -1.42 -26.52
CA LYS A 318 16.90 -2.29 -27.50
C LYS A 318 17.83 -3.08 -28.44
N ILE A 319 19.07 -3.35 -28.03
CA ILE A 319 20.10 -4.00 -28.86
C ILE A 319 19.71 -5.47 -29.13
N LEU A 320 19.12 -6.13 -28.13
CA LEU A 320 18.61 -7.50 -28.23
C LEU A 320 17.14 -7.53 -27.77
N GLY A 321 16.33 -8.35 -28.44
CA GLY A 321 14.95 -8.63 -28.00
C GLY A 321 14.95 -9.33 -26.64
N THR A 322 13.91 -9.12 -25.83
CA THR A 322 13.78 -9.67 -24.47
C THR A 322 14.04 -11.17 -24.37
N LEU A 323 13.68 -11.93 -25.40
CA LEU A 323 13.93 -13.37 -25.47
C LEU A 323 15.40 -13.70 -25.72
N ASN A 324 16.08 -12.93 -26.57
CA ASN A 324 17.48 -13.16 -26.93
C ASN A 324 18.43 -12.68 -25.82
N THR A 325 18.10 -11.60 -25.10
CA THR A 325 18.83 -11.20 -23.90
C THR A 325 18.72 -12.25 -22.79
N ARG A 326 17.52 -12.81 -22.58
CA ARG A 326 17.32 -13.88 -21.59
C ARG A 326 18.07 -15.16 -21.98
N ARG A 327 18.02 -15.55 -23.26
CA ARG A 327 18.79 -16.69 -23.78
C ARG A 327 20.30 -16.50 -23.67
N ALA A 328 20.80 -15.31 -23.98
CA ALA A 328 22.22 -14.99 -23.83
C ALA A 328 22.66 -15.03 -22.36
N ALA A 329 21.86 -14.49 -21.45
CA ALA A 329 22.14 -14.55 -20.01
C ALA A 329 22.11 -15.99 -19.47
N MET A 330 21.19 -16.83 -19.95
CA MET A 330 21.12 -18.25 -19.60
C MET A 330 22.32 -19.05 -20.14
N LEU A 331 22.74 -18.82 -21.38
CA LEU A 331 23.93 -19.46 -21.98
C LEU A 331 25.23 -19.08 -21.25
N ILE A 332 25.33 -17.85 -20.75
CA ILE A 332 26.47 -17.41 -19.93
C ILE A 332 26.42 -18.07 -18.54
N GLY A 333 25.24 -18.31 -17.99
CA GLY A 333 25.06 -19.02 -16.72
C GLY A 333 25.34 -20.52 -16.79
N GLU A 334 25.11 -21.18 -17.94
CA GLU A 334 25.43 -22.60 -18.15
C GLU A 334 26.94 -22.88 -18.34
N LEU A 335 27.76 -21.83 -18.49
CA LEU A 335 29.23 -21.92 -18.61
C LEU A 335 29.96 -21.81 -17.25
N GLN A 336 29.22 -21.67 -16.13
CA GLN A 336 29.76 -21.70 -14.76
C GLN A 336 29.52 -23.06 -14.09
#